data_AF-A0AAD0T4B5-F1
#
_entry.id   AF-A0AAD0T4B5-F1
#
_cell.length_a   1.000
_cell.length_b   1.000
_cell.length_c   1.000
_cell.angle_alpha   90.00
_cell.angle_beta   90.00
_cell.angle_gamma   90.00
#
_symmetry.space_group_name_H-M   'P 1'
#
loop_
_entity.id
_entity.type
_entity.pdbx_description
1 polymer ?
#
loop_
_entity_poly.entity_id
_entity_poly.type
_entity_poly.pdbx_seq_one_letter_code
_entity_poly.pdbx_strand_id
1 'polypeptide(L)'
;MFSLHPTLKKDLVEICDLKLCKLMLLPDTENPWAVLIPRLEDIREVHELSRQDQIQLMDEINEVSLFFDKNFGPEKINIGALGNMVAQLHVHIIARYSSDRAWPGAIWGTKSKKESFKIKELEVKLKEAFSRN
;
A
#
# COMPACT_ATOMS: atom_id res chain seq x y z
N MET A 1 17.87 10.78 -9.77
CA MET A 1 17.92 9.90 -8.58
C MET A 1 16.55 9.88 -7.89
N PHE A 2 15.96 8.70 -7.62
CA PHE A 2 14.63 8.57 -6.99
C PHE A 2 14.50 9.43 -5.73
N SER A 3 13.39 10.15 -5.61
CA SER A 3 13.02 10.93 -4.44
C SER A 3 11.55 10.71 -4.09
N LEU A 4 11.28 10.42 -2.82
CA LEU A 4 9.92 10.20 -2.34
C LEU A 4 9.17 11.53 -2.20
N HIS A 5 7.96 11.61 -2.75
CA HIS A 5 7.13 12.81 -2.69
C HIS A 5 6.88 13.26 -1.24
N PRO A 6 6.98 14.56 -0.90
CA PRO A 6 6.89 15.04 0.48
C PRO A 6 5.60 14.62 1.22
N THR A 7 4.45 14.63 0.53
CA THR A 7 3.17 14.16 1.10
C THR A 7 3.23 12.69 1.48
N LEU A 8 3.77 11.83 0.60
CA LEU A 8 3.89 10.40 0.86
C LEU A 8 4.84 10.14 2.03
N LYS A 9 5.96 10.87 2.08
CA LYS A 9 6.93 10.79 3.18
C LYS A 9 6.32 11.21 4.53
N LYS A 10 5.43 12.19 4.52
CA LYS A 10 4.77 12.70 5.72
C LYS A 10 3.67 11.76 6.22
N ASP A 11 2.86 11.24 5.31
CA ASP A 11 1.62 10.55 5.63
C ASP A 11 1.79 9.03 5.80
N LEU A 12 2.91 8.47 5.33
CA LEU A 12 3.17 7.03 5.33
C LEU A 12 4.35 6.65 6.22
N VAL A 13 4.31 5.42 6.75
CA VAL A 13 5.39 4.79 7.51
C VAL A 13 6.17 3.86 6.59
N GLU A 14 7.47 4.06 6.49
CA GLU A 14 8.34 3.20 5.68
C GLU A 14 8.55 1.83 6.35
N ILE A 15 8.35 0.75 5.57
CA ILE A 15 8.56 -0.63 6.02
C ILE A 15 9.92 -1.13 5.55
N CYS A 16 10.10 -1.25 4.24
CA CYS A 16 11.32 -1.73 3.61
C CYS A 16 11.30 -1.40 2.11
N ASP A 17 12.41 -1.76 1.46
CA ASP A 17 12.55 -1.73 0.01
C ASP A 17 12.32 -3.13 -0.56
N LEU A 18 11.35 -3.29 -1.46
CA LEU A 18 11.20 -4.47 -2.32
C LEU A 18 12.11 -4.35 -3.54
N LYS A 19 11.98 -5.22 -4.54
CA LYS A 19 12.83 -5.19 -5.72
C LYS A 19 12.64 -3.91 -6.57
N LEU A 20 11.40 -3.50 -6.80
CA LEU A 20 11.02 -2.29 -7.51
C LEU A 20 10.50 -1.21 -6.56
N CYS A 21 9.58 -1.55 -5.64
CA CYS A 21 8.87 -0.56 -4.85
C CYS A 21 9.46 -0.33 -3.46
N LYS A 22 9.30 0.90 -2.93
CA LYS A 22 9.18 1.10 -1.48
C LYS A 22 7.86 0.48 -1.03
N LEU A 23 7.92 -0.41 -0.04
CA LEU A 23 6.74 -0.85 0.69
C LEU A 23 6.54 0.09 1.88
N MET A 24 5.41 0.78 1.89
CA MET A 24 5.04 1.70 2.94
C MET A 24 3.66 1.38 3.50
N LEU A 25 3.38 1.89 4.68
CA LEU A 25 2.12 1.68 5.40
C LEU A 25 1.39 3.00 5.58
N LEU A 26 0.12 3.04 5.18
CA LEU A 26 -0.78 4.11 5.59
C LEU A 26 -1.28 3.77 6.99
N PRO A 27 -1.09 4.66 8.00
CA PRO A 27 -1.44 4.37 9.40
C PRO A 27 -2.96 4.50 9.63
N ASP A 28 -3.75 3.70 8.91
CA ASP A 28 -5.19 3.60 9.06
C ASP A 28 -5.54 2.81 10.32
N THR A 29 -6.48 3.34 11.11
CA THR A 29 -6.85 2.74 12.40
C THR A 29 -7.97 1.72 12.29
N GLU A 30 -8.33 1.25 11.10
CA GLU A 30 -9.39 0.25 10.92
C GLU A 30 -9.02 -0.85 9.93
N ASN A 31 -8.27 -0.53 8.88
CA ASN A 31 -7.95 -1.46 7.81
C ASN A 31 -6.42 -1.57 7.60
N PRO A 32 -5.86 -2.79 7.47
CA PRO A 32 -4.51 -2.95 6.94
C PRO A 32 -4.39 -2.32 5.54
N TRP A 33 -3.47 -1.36 5.40
CA TRP A 33 -3.36 -0.54 4.21
C TRP A 33 -1.89 -0.31 3.82
N ALA A 34 -1.41 -1.11 2.87
CA ALA A 34 -0.09 -0.95 2.29
C ALA A 34 -0.13 -0.02 1.06
N VAL A 35 1.00 0.64 0.80
CA VAL A 35 1.22 1.48 -0.36
C VAL A 35 2.56 1.09 -0.99
N LEU A 36 2.52 0.68 -2.26
CA LEU A 36 3.71 0.41 -3.06
C LEU A 36 4.06 1.63 -3.91
N ILE A 37 5.31 2.06 -3.88
CA ILE A 37 5.81 3.19 -4.68
C ILE A 37 7.03 2.73 -5.46
N PRO A 38 6.93 2.55 -6.79
CA PRO A 38 8.08 2.22 -7.63
C PRO A 38 9.20 3.24 -7.42
N ARG A 39 10.43 2.76 -7.19
CA ARG A 39 11.60 3.61 -6.95
C ARG A 39 12.20 4.16 -8.26
N LEU A 40 11.34 4.75 -9.08
CA LEU A 40 11.66 5.37 -10.37
C LEU A 40 11.23 6.84 -10.37
N GLU A 41 11.97 7.67 -11.10
CA GLU A 41 11.64 9.08 -11.27
C GLU A 41 10.59 9.31 -12.34
N ASP A 42 9.81 10.37 -12.16
CA ASP A 42 8.87 10.92 -13.14
C ASP A 42 7.83 9.92 -13.67
N ILE A 43 7.59 8.82 -12.94
CA ILE A 43 6.50 7.89 -13.19
C ILE A 43 5.26 8.34 -12.43
N ARG A 44 4.18 8.51 -13.17
CA ARG A 44 2.87 8.92 -12.68
C ARG A 44 1.86 7.79 -12.80
N GLU A 45 1.98 7.00 -13.84
CA GLU A 45 0.99 6.01 -14.25
C GLU A 45 1.64 4.65 -14.53
N VAL A 46 0.89 3.56 -14.31
CA VAL A 46 1.43 2.19 -14.49
C VAL A 46 1.89 1.93 -15.93
N HIS A 47 1.21 2.51 -16.93
CA HIS A 47 1.58 2.35 -18.34
C HIS A 47 2.88 3.07 -18.76
N GLU A 48 3.41 3.96 -17.92
CA GLU A 48 4.70 4.64 -18.15
C GLU A 48 5.89 3.77 -17.70
N LEU A 49 5.63 2.75 -16.88
CA LEU A 49 6.62 1.75 -16.50
C LEU A 49 7.03 0.90 -17.71
N SER A 50 8.30 0.44 -17.71
CA SER A 50 8.73 -0.58 -18.66
C SER A 50 7.90 -1.85 -18.50
N ARG A 51 7.82 -2.69 -19.54
CA ARG A 51 7.06 -3.95 -19.45
C ARG A 51 7.58 -4.85 -18.32
N GLN A 52 8.89 -4.84 -18.08
CA GLN A 52 9.52 -5.60 -17.00
C GLN A 52 9.10 -5.05 -15.63
N ASP A 53 9.07 -3.73 -15.47
CA ASP A 53 8.65 -3.10 -14.22
C ASP A 53 7.16 -3.25 -13.96
N GLN A 54 6.31 -3.26 -14.99
CA GLN A 54 4.88 -3.55 -14.83
C GLN A 54 4.66 -4.97 -14.30
N ILE A 55 5.42 -5.95 -14.81
CA ILE A 55 5.37 -7.34 -14.31
C ILE A 55 5.86 -7.38 -12.86
N GLN A 56 7.00 -6.76 -12.57
CA GLN A 56 7.56 -6.71 -11.23
C GLN A 56 6.63 -6.02 -10.22
N LEU A 57 5.96 -4.93 -10.62
CA LEU A 57 4.95 -4.26 -9.81
C LEU A 57 3.78 -5.19 -9.51
N MET A 58 3.30 -5.95 -10.51
CA MET A 58 2.22 -6.90 -10.31
C MET A 58 2.62 -8.04 -9.36
N ASP A 59 3.85 -8.54 -9.47
CA ASP A 59 4.39 -9.55 -8.56
C ASP A 59 4.42 -9.03 -7.12
N GLU A 60 4.88 -7.79 -6.90
CA GLU A 60 4.91 -7.16 -5.57
C GLU A 60 3.50 -6.86 -5.03
N ILE A 61 2.55 -6.45 -5.88
CA ILE A 61 1.14 -6.29 -5.51
C ILE A 61 0.56 -7.63 -5.02
N ASN A 62 0.84 -8.71 -5.75
CA ASN A 62 0.37 -10.05 -5.39
C ASN A 62 0.99 -10.53 -4.08
N GLU A 63 2.29 -10.33 -3.87
CA GLU A 63 2.99 -10.73 -2.64
C GLU A 63 2.37 -10.06 -1.40
N VAL A 64 2.16 -8.73 -1.46
CA VAL A 64 1.54 -7.98 -0.35
C VAL A 64 0.07 -8.35 -0.16
N SER A 65 -0.67 -8.59 -1.25
CA SER A 65 -2.07 -9.01 -1.17
C SER A 65 -2.21 -10.38 -0.50
N LEU A 66 -1.38 -11.36 -0.89
CA LEU A 66 -1.34 -12.69 -0.28
C LEU A 66 -0.91 -12.63 1.19
N PHE A 67 0.02 -11.75 1.53
CA PHE A 67 0.38 -11.48 2.92
C PHE A 67 -0.83 -10.98 3.71
N PHE A 68 -1.63 -10.06 3.15
CA PHE A 68 -2.85 -9.60 3.81
C PHE A 68 -3.91 -10.69 3.97
N ASP A 69 -4.17 -11.47 2.91
CA ASP A 69 -5.10 -12.60 2.96
C ASP A 69 -4.72 -13.58 4.08
N LYS A 70 -3.44 -13.98 4.14
CA LYS A 70 -2.95 -14.97 5.11
C LYS A 70 -2.97 -14.49 6.56
N ASN A 71 -2.67 -13.20 6.81
CA ASN A 71 -2.41 -12.70 8.16
C ASN A 71 -3.56 -11.90 8.77
N PHE A 72 -4.49 -11.42 7.95
CA PHE A 72 -5.56 -10.51 8.41
C PHE A 72 -6.96 -10.96 8.00
N GLY A 73 -7.10 -12.03 7.19
CA GLY A 73 -8.39 -12.60 6.80
C GLY A 73 -9.42 -11.60 6.27
N PRO A 74 -9.07 -10.66 5.37
CA PRO A 74 -10.04 -9.78 4.74
C PRO A 74 -11.09 -10.57 3.95
N GLU A 75 -12.29 -10.00 3.86
CA GLU A 75 -13.31 -10.52 2.94
C GLU A 75 -12.99 -10.14 1.49
N LYS A 76 -12.25 -9.04 1.29
CA LYS A 76 -11.83 -8.57 -0.03
C LYS A 76 -10.56 -7.74 0.03
N ILE A 77 -9.69 -7.91 -0.96
CA ILE A 77 -8.61 -6.95 -1.24
C ILE A 77 -9.09 -5.89 -2.24
N ASN A 78 -8.81 -4.62 -1.95
CA ASN A 78 -8.92 -3.52 -2.91
C ASN A 78 -7.52 -3.06 -3.33
N ILE A 79 -7.32 -2.90 -4.63
CA ILE A 79 -6.08 -2.39 -5.23
C ILE A 79 -6.44 -1.17 -6.07
N GLY A 80 -5.65 -0.10 -5.96
CA GLY A 80 -5.87 1.10 -6.77
C GLY A 80 -4.64 1.99 -6.90
N ALA A 81 -4.33 2.36 -8.14
CA ALA A 81 -3.46 3.48 -8.47
C ALA A 81 -4.37 4.66 -8.85
N LEU A 82 -4.38 5.73 -8.05
CA LEU A 82 -5.25 6.89 -8.27
C LEU A 82 -4.46 8.14 -8.62
N GLY A 83 -3.68 8.68 -7.67
CA GLY A 83 -2.73 9.76 -7.97
C GLY A 83 -3.30 11.15 -8.27
N ASN A 84 -4.61 11.38 -8.15
CA ASN A 84 -5.24 12.68 -8.51
C ASN A 84 -4.56 13.93 -7.89
N MET A 85 -4.10 13.84 -6.64
CA MET A 85 -3.45 14.95 -5.93
C MET A 85 -1.93 14.78 -5.77
N VAL A 86 -1.44 13.54 -5.78
CA VAL A 86 -0.02 13.22 -5.64
C VAL A 86 0.37 12.44 -6.88
N ALA A 87 1.07 13.11 -7.79
CA ALA A 87 1.35 12.59 -9.12
C ALA A 87 2.35 11.42 -9.13
N GLN A 88 3.23 11.29 -8.14
CA GLN A 88 4.16 10.15 -8.10
C GLN A 88 3.38 8.85 -7.98
N LEU A 89 3.63 7.90 -8.90
CA LEU A 89 2.92 6.62 -8.94
C LEU A 89 3.00 5.92 -7.58
N HIS A 90 1.83 5.57 -7.06
CA HIS A 90 1.69 4.78 -5.85
C HIS A 90 0.44 3.90 -5.96
N VAL A 91 0.56 2.65 -5.51
CA VAL A 91 -0.50 1.66 -5.56
C VAL A 91 -0.93 1.31 -4.16
N HIS A 92 -2.19 1.56 -3.85
CA HIS A 92 -2.79 1.17 -2.58
C HIS A 92 -3.22 -0.30 -2.63
N ILE A 93 -2.98 -1.03 -1.54
CA ILE A 93 -3.43 -2.40 -1.32
C ILE A 93 -4.11 -2.41 0.05
N ILE A 94 -5.38 -2.80 0.10
CA ILE A 94 -6.24 -2.56 1.28
C ILE A 94 -7.02 -3.83 1.60
N ALA A 95 -6.89 -4.30 2.84
CA ALA A 95 -7.71 -5.36 3.41
C ALA A 95 -9.08 -4.79 3.82
N ARG A 96 -10.17 -5.28 3.21
CA ARG A 96 -11.55 -4.81 3.41
C ARG A 96 -12.41 -5.86 4.13
N TYR A 97 -13.39 -5.36 4.88
CA TYR A 97 -14.32 -6.17 5.68
C TYR A 97 -15.73 -5.61 5.55
N SER A 98 -16.76 -6.47 5.64
CA SER A 98 -18.16 -6.01 5.64
C SER A 98 -18.50 -5.05 6.79
N SER A 99 -17.69 -5.07 7.84
CA SER A 99 -17.81 -4.22 9.04
C SER A 99 -16.96 -2.95 9.01
N ASP A 100 -16.21 -2.70 7.94
CA ASP A 100 -15.40 -1.48 7.82
C ASP A 100 -16.24 -0.25 7.48
N ARG A 101 -15.73 0.94 7.83
CA ARG A 101 -16.42 2.23 7.69
C ARG A 101 -16.96 2.56 6.31
N ALA A 102 -16.49 1.90 5.26
CA ALA A 102 -16.78 2.27 3.88
C ALA A 102 -17.44 1.14 3.09
N TRP A 103 -17.65 -0.05 3.66
CA TRP A 103 -18.28 -1.16 2.94
C TRP A 103 -19.73 -0.86 2.53
N PRO A 104 -20.18 -1.22 1.31
CA PRO A 104 -19.45 -1.87 0.22
C PRO A 104 -18.75 -0.90 -0.76
N GLY A 105 -18.74 0.40 -0.44
CA GLY A 105 -18.16 1.44 -1.26
C GLY A 105 -16.63 1.54 -1.19
N ALA A 106 -16.16 2.53 -1.94
CA ALA A 106 -14.77 2.96 -1.94
C ALA A 106 -14.39 3.60 -0.59
N ILE A 107 -13.20 3.26 -0.08
CA ILE A 107 -12.70 3.76 1.20
C ILE A 107 -12.02 5.14 1.08
N TRP A 108 -11.64 5.57 -0.12
CA TRP A 108 -10.95 6.85 -0.33
C TRP A 108 -11.81 8.04 0.13
N GLY A 109 -11.19 8.99 0.84
CA GLY A 109 -11.88 10.17 1.38
C GLY A 109 -12.67 9.91 2.67
N THR A 110 -12.75 8.67 3.13
CA THR A 110 -13.37 8.33 4.43
C THR A 110 -12.34 8.37 5.56
N LYS A 111 -12.78 8.71 6.78
CA LYS A 111 -11.93 8.73 7.98
C LYS A 111 -12.44 7.71 9.00
N SER A 112 -11.55 6.91 9.55
CA SER A 112 -11.87 6.04 10.68
C SER A 112 -12.27 6.87 11.90
N LYS A 113 -13.28 6.40 12.62
CA LYS A 113 -13.69 6.91 13.94
C LYS A 113 -13.27 5.98 15.08
N LYS A 114 -12.65 4.84 14.76
CA LYS A 114 -12.18 3.86 15.74
C LYS A 114 -10.79 4.27 16.23
N GLU A 115 -10.61 4.30 17.54
CA GLU A 115 -9.29 4.50 18.13
C GLU A 115 -8.46 3.23 17.93
N SER A 116 -7.41 3.36 17.12
CA SER A 116 -6.26 2.45 17.00
C SER A 116 -6.58 0.98 16.65
N PHE A 117 -6.65 0.66 15.35
CA PHE A 117 -6.08 -0.61 14.87
C PHE A 117 -4.62 -0.71 15.34
N LYS A 118 -4.14 -1.92 15.60
CA LYS A 118 -2.77 -2.16 16.06
C LYS A 118 -1.77 -1.91 14.93
N ILE A 119 -1.63 -0.67 14.46
CA ILE A 119 -0.74 -0.25 13.38
C ILE A 119 0.69 -0.69 13.68
N LYS A 120 1.13 -0.62 14.94
CA LYS A 120 2.44 -1.13 15.36
C LYS A 120 2.60 -2.65 15.15
N GLU A 121 1.55 -3.43 15.39
CA GLU A 121 1.59 -4.88 15.14
C GLU A 121 1.66 -5.17 13.64
N LEU A 122 0.92 -4.42 12.83
CA LEU A 122 0.97 -4.52 11.37
C LEU A 122 2.35 -4.12 10.82
N GLU A 123 2.92 -3.02 11.32
CA GLU A 123 4.27 -2.56 10.95
C GLU A 123 5.31 -3.63 11.25
N VAL A 124 5.28 -4.24 12.45
CA VAL A 124 6.19 -5.32 12.84
C VAL A 124 6.01 -6.54 11.94
N LYS A 125 4.77 -7.01 11.72
CA LYS A 125 4.49 -8.18 10.87
C LYS A 125 4.96 -7.97 9.43
N LEU A 126 4.76 -6.76 8.87
CA LEU A 126 5.25 -6.42 7.53
C LEU A 126 6.77 -6.39 7.49
N LYS A 127 7.43 -5.76 8.47
CA LYS A 127 8.89 -5.78 8.55
C LYS A 127 9.42 -7.20 8.65
N GLU A 128 8.87 -8.05 9.49
CA GLU A 128 9.31 -9.44 9.62
C GLU A 128 9.16 -10.26 8.33
N ALA A 129 8.06 -10.04 7.60
CA ALA A 129 7.79 -10.75 6.36
C ALA A 129 8.65 -10.28 5.18
N PHE A 130 8.92 -8.98 5.06
CA PHE A 130 9.53 -8.39 3.86
C PHE A 130 10.98 -7.91 4.05
N SER A 131 11.52 -7.85 5.28
CA SER A 131 12.93 -7.44 5.52
C SER A 131 13.97 -8.52 5.17
N ARG A 132 13.57 -9.69 4.63
CA ARG A 132 14.45 -10.84 4.36
C ARG A 132 14.61 -11.17 2.86
N ASN A 133 14.05 -10.36 1.96
CA ASN A 133 14.18 -10.51 0.51
C ASN A 133 15.22 -9.56 -0.06
#